data_AF-A0A952FZK8-F1
#
_entry.id   AF-A0A952FZK8-F1
#
_cell.length_a   1.000
_cell.length_b   1.000
_cell.length_c   1.000
_cell.angle_alpha   90.00
_cell.angle_beta   90.00
_cell.angle_gamma   90.00
#
_symmetry.space_group_name_H-M   'P 1'
#
loop_
_entity.id
_entity.type
_entity.pdbx_description
1 polymer ?
#
loop_
_entity_poly.entity_id
_entity_poly.type
_entity_poly.pdbx_seq_one_letter_code
_entity_poly.pdbx_strand_id
1 'polypeptide(L)'
;MRIVGRKLRLNLLTTAALCLSAISGAAVAQDTAAAPTAKASDDAVIVTGTRIRRPNAKSAAPITTIDKQELQFQGVLNLEEAINRLPSVRADSTQFTNGSDSDGRAKINLRNLGWQRNLVLLDGQRLLPVQAIDLNIIPSALVKRVDVLTGGASSTYGSDAIAGVANFVLDKKFEGIQLNASYGFYQHTNDDGAVRAAIAQFPSIKVPSKNVLDGGRTDINFAAGKSFAGGRGNISVFADYRKQDPVLWSDRDYSACRVNVTASGYSCAVNRLYSE
;
A
#
# COMPACT_ATOMS: atom_id res chain seq x y z
N MET A 1 -55.40 37.17 35.04
CA MET A 1 -55.44 35.75 35.47
C MET A 1 -54.04 35.17 35.26
N ARG A 2 -53.00 35.49 36.04
CA ARG A 2 -52.74 35.50 37.51
C ARG A 2 -52.33 34.10 38.05
N ILE A 3 -51.02 33.96 38.36
CA ILE A 3 -50.33 33.01 39.31
C ILE A 3 -50.37 31.51 38.88
N VAL A 4 -49.38 30.59 39.08
CA VAL A 4 -48.19 30.41 39.97
C VAL A 4 -47.09 29.58 39.24
N GLY A 5 -45.77 29.59 39.53
CA GLY A 5 -44.98 30.53 40.36
C GLY A 5 -43.62 30.07 40.97
N ARG A 6 -43.00 28.91 40.67
CA ARG A 6 -41.71 28.44 41.27
C ARG A 6 -40.74 27.85 40.22
N LYS A 7 -39.43 28.11 40.12
CA LYS A 7 -38.35 28.65 41.01
C LYS A 7 -37.81 27.73 42.13
N LEU A 8 -36.58 27.22 41.87
CA LEU A 8 -35.33 27.43 42.63
C LEU A 8 -34.80 26.33 43.58
N ARG A 9 -33.45 26.28 43.65
CA ARG A 9 -32.51 25.65 44.64
C ARG A 9 -32.12 24.20 44.34
N LEU A 10 -30.85 23.79 44.28
CA LEU A 10 -29.57 24.18 44.94
C LEU A 10 -29.45 23.67 46.40
N ASN A 11 -28.66 22.61 46.58
CA ASN A 11 -27.71 22.32 47.69
C ASN A 11 -27.10 20.92 47.40
N LEU A 12 -25.79 20.65 47.40
CA LEU A 12 -24.67 20.87 48.35
C LEU A 12 -24.40 19.66 49.27
N LEU A 13 -23.11 19.25 49.30
CA LEU A 13 -22.43 18.43 50.33
C LEU A 13 -22.81 16.92 50.32
N THR A 14 -21.94 15.96 50.71
CA THR A 14 -20.84 15.99 51.70
C THR A 14 -19.62 15.10 51.37
N THR A 15 -18.42 15.65 51.59
CA THR A 15 -17.22 15.04 52.24
C THR A 15 -16.58 13.72 51.76
N ALA A 16 -15.30 13.81 51.39
CA ALA A 16 -14.21 13.12 52.10
C ALA A 16 -12.93 13.97 52.01
N ALA A 17 -12.33 14.31 53.14
CA ALA A 17 -11.08 15.08 53.21
C ALA A 17 -10.06 14.31 54.05
N LEU A 18 -8.79 14.35 53.66
CA LEU A 18 -7.69 14.21 54.62
C LEU A 18 -6.47 14.99 54.14
N CYS A 19 -6.00 15.92 54.97
CA CYS A 19 -4.81 16.72 54.74
C CYS A 19 -3.56 15.99 55.22
N LEU A 20 -2.39 16.37 54.67
CA LEU A 20 -1.24 16.62 55.53
C LEU A 20 -0.34 17.73 54.94
N SER A 21 0.47 18.34 55.81
CA SER A 21 0.83 19.75 55.76
C SER A 21 2.25 20.07 55.29
N ALA A 22 2.44 21.34 54.93
CA ALA A 22 3.70 21.96 54.51
C ALA A 22 4.81 21.97 55.56
N ILE A 23 6.06 22.13 55.08
CA ILE A 23 7.17 22.75 55.80
C ILE A 23 7.82 23.77 54.87
N SER A 24 7.98 25.01 55.33
CA SER A 24 8.68 26.08 54.61
C SER A 24 10.20 25.99 54.81
N GLY A 25 10.98 26.18 53.75
CA GLY A 25 12.44 26.35 53.77
C GLY A 25 12.86 27.68 53.16
N ALA A 26 13.82 28.37 53.77
CA ALA A 26 14.12 29.78 53.49
C ALA A 26 14.83 30.03 52.14
N ALA A 27 14.61 31.21 51.59
CA ALA A 27 15.41 31.74 50.50
C ALA A 27 16.78 32.21 51.01
N VAL A 28 17.85 31.78 50.33
CA VAL A 28 19.19 32.38 50.42
C VAL A 28 19.73 32.57 49.00
N ALA A 29 20.33 33.73 48.75
CA ALA A 29 21.01 34.08 47.51
C ALA A 29 22.36 34.70 47.87
N GLN A 30 23.31 34.67 46.92
CA GLN A 30 24.76 34.83 47.13
C GLN A 30 25.37 33.56 47.78
N ASP A 31 26.52 33.04 47.36
CA ASP A 31 27.67 33.73 46.74
C ASP A 31 28.32 32.97 45.55
N THR A 32 29.31 33.60 44.90
CA THR A 32 29.97 33.14 43.67
C THR A 32 31.14 32.19 43.93
N ALA A 33 31.14 30.98 43.34
CA ALA A 33 32.37 30.22 43.06
C ALA A 33 32.20 29.09 42.02
N ALA A 34 33.21 28.96 41.14
CA ALA A 34 33.63 27.77 40.37
C ALA A 34 32.60 27.01 39.50
N ALA A 35 32.81 27.04 38.19
CA ALA A 35 32.11 26.17 37.24
C ALA A 35 32.53 24.70 37.42
N PRO A 36 31.59 23.75 37.61
CA PRO A 36 31.86 22.34 37.38
C PRO A 36 31.85 22.09 35.87
N THR A 37 32.93 21.51 35.37
CA THR A 37 33.06 21.04 33.99
C THR A 37 31.86 20.17 33.62
N ALA A 38 31.09 20.62 32.62
CA ALA A 38 30.15 19.76 31.95
C ALA A 38 30.93 18.59 31.33
N LYS A 39 30.83 17.40 31.95
CA LYS A 39 31.17 16.17 31.25
C LYS A 39 30.25 16.11 30.05
N ALA A 40 30.79 16.38 28.87
CA ALA A 40 30.21 15.87 27.65
C ALA A 40 30.09 14.35 27.84
N SER A 41 28.87 13.87 27.99
CA SER A 41 28.57 12.46 27.76
C SER A 41 28.87 12.23 26.29
N ASP A 42 30.09 11.76 26.02
CA ASP A 42 30.54 11.28 24.72
C ASP A 42 29.81 9.96 24.43
N ASP A 43 28.49 10.06 24.25
CA ASP A 43 27.66 9.09 23.56
C ASP A 43 28.06 9.18 22.07
N ALA A 44 29.31 8.78 21.82
CA ALA A 44 29.81 8.49 20.51
C ALA A 44 28.91 7.37 19.98
N VAL A 45 27.97 7.74 19.09
CA VAL A 45 27.16 6.79 18.35
C VAL A 45 28.09 6.05 17.40
N ILE A 46 28.74 5.00 17.93
CA ILE A 46 29.62 4.12 17.17
C ILE A 46 28.73 3.33 16.23
N VAL A 47 28.52 3.90 15.04
CA VAL A 47 27.89 3.23 13.90
C VAL A 47 28.87 2.14 13.43
N THR A 48 28.84 1.00 14.12
CA THR A 48 29.52 -0.22 13.70
C THR A 48 29.10 -0.52 12.27
N GLY A 49 30.09 -0.55 11.37
CA GLY A 49 29.90 -0.41 9.92
C GLY A 49 28.66 -1.15 9.41
N THR A 50 27.64 -0.39 9.02
CA THR A 50 26.28 -0.93 8.87
C THR A 50 26.28 -2.13 7.92
N ARG A 51 25.84 -3.31 8.40
CA ARG A 51 25.71 -4.53 7.57
C ARG A 51 24.64 -4.42 6.47
N ILE A 52 24.03 -3.24 6.33
CA ILE A 52 23.19 -2.78 5.23
C ILE A 52 24.02 -2.82 3.94
N ARG A 53 23.85 -3.89 3.17
CA ARG A 53 24.37 -4.00 1.80
C ARG A 53 23.67 -2.96 0.93
N ARG A 54 24.21 -1.75 0.83
CA ARG A 54 23.70 -0.71 -0.09
C ARG A 54 23.95 -1.17 -1.53
N PRO A 55 22.92 -1.50 -2.34
CA PRO A 55 23.13 -1.97 -3.71
C PRO A 55 23.81 -0.90 -4.58
N ASN A 56 23.48 0.36 -4.30
CA ASN A 56 24.06 1.56 -4.93
C ASN A 56 25.57 1.74 -4.68
N ALA A 57 26.20 1.02 -3.75
CA ALA A 57 27.66 1.08 -3.57
C ALA A 57 28.43 0.31 -4.66
N LYS A 58 27.75 -0.46 -5.52
CA LYS A 58 28.34 -1.22 -6.63
C LYS A 58 27.63 -1.05 -7.97
N SER A 59 26.56 -0.26 -8.03
CA SER A 59 25.74 -0.07 -9.23
C SER A 59 26.00 1.29 -9.86
N ALA A 60 26.21 1.32 -11.17
CA ALA A 60 26.32 2.56 -11.94
C ALA A 60 24.95 3.26 -12.16
N ALA A 61 23.84 2.52 -11.98
CA ALA A 61 22.48 3.04 -12.11
C ALA A 61 21.71 2.91 -10.78
N PRO A 62 20.77 3.81 -10.46
CA PRO A 62 20.07 3.81 -9.18
C PRO A 62 19.23 2.55 -8.95
N ILE A 63 19.44 1.94 -7.78
CA ILE A 63 18.62 0.85 -7.23
C ILE A 63 17.81 1.41 -6.06
N THR A 64 16.49 1.24 -6.15
CA THR A 64 15.54 1.49 -5.07
C THR A 64 15.25 0.17 -4.38
N THR A 65 15.47 0.09 -3.07
CA THR A 65 15.20 -1.13 -2.29
C THR A 65 13.98 -0.89 -1.39
N ILE A 66 12.97 -1.74 -1.52
CA ILE A 66 11.86 -1.85 -0.57
C ILE A 66 12.17 -3.05 0.33
N ASP A 67 12.40 -2.84 1.63
CA ASP A 67 12.67 -3.94 2.58
C ASP A 67 11.39 -4.50 3.22
N LYS A 68 11.51 -5.58 4.01
CA LYS A 68 10.36 -6.23 4.65
C LYS A 68 9.64 -5.30 5.63
N GLN A 69 10.34 -4.37 6.28
CA GLN A 69 9.69 -3.40 7.18
C GLN A 69 8.87 -2.38 6.37
N GLU A 70 9.41 -1.85 5.28
CA GLU A 70 8.67 -0.96 4.37
C GLU A 70 7.44 -1.66 3.75
N LEU A 71 7.58 -2.92 3.30
CA LEU A 71 6.44 -3.73 2.82
C LEU A 71 5.34 -3.87 3.90
N GLN A 72 5.73 -4.06 5.16
CA GLN A 72 4.80 -4.14 6.30
C GLN A 72 4.16 -2.77 6.62
N PHE A 73 4.93 -1.68 6.63
CA PHE A 73 4.42 -0.33 6.87
C PHE A 73 3.47 0.15 5.78
N GLN A 74 3.68 -0.28 4.53
CA GLN A 74 2.77 -0.01 3.43
C GLN A 74 1.41 -0.72 3.58
N GLY A 75 1.31 -1.76 4.42
CA GLY A 75 0.08 -2.51 4.67
C GLY A 75 -0.38 -3.35 3.46
N VAL A 76 0.50 -3.60 2.50
CA VAL A 76 0.18 -4.28 1.24
C VAL A 76 0.55 -5.75 1.30
N LEU A 77 -0.42 -6.60 0.97
CA LEU A 77 -0.21 -8.05 0.86
C LEU A 77 0.24 -8.49 -0.55
N ASN A 78 0.11 -7.60 -1.52
CA ASN A 78 0.47 -7.79 -2.92
C ASN A 78 1.76 -7.05 -3.29
N LEU A 79 2.71 -7.77 -3.87
CA LEU A 79 3.99 -7.26 -4.34
C LEU A 79 3.85 -6.23 -5.47
N GLU A 80 2.84 -6.40 -6.32
CA GLU A 80 2.51 -5.45 -7.39
C GLU A 80 2.17 -4.07 -6.83
N GLU A 81 1.35 -4.02 -5.78
CA GLU A 81 0.89 -2.78 -5.17
C GLU A 81 2.04 -2.06 -4.45
N ALA A 82 2.89 -2.81 -3.74
CA ALA A 82 4.11 -2.28 -3.13
C ALA A 82 5.00 -1.56 -4.15
N ILE A 83 5.19 -2.18 -5.32
CA ILE A 83 6.05 -1.66 -6.38
C ILE A 83 5.36 -0.50 -7.11
N ASN A 84 4.05 -0.55 -7.33
CA ASN A 84 3.27 0.53 -7.93
C ASN A 84 3.25 1.84 -7.10
N ARG A 85 3.68 1.80 -5.83
CA ARG A 85 3.90 3.00 -4.99
C ARG A 85 5.25 3.69 -5.28
N LEU A 86 6.17 3.08 -6.03
CA LEU A 86 7.42 3.71 -6.43
C LEU A 86 7.21 4.71 -7.58
N PRO A 87 7.84 5.91 -7.56
CA PRO A 87 7.70 6.90 -8.62
C PRO A 87 8.31 6.48 -9.96
N SER A 88 9.14 5.42 -9.97
CA SER A 88 9.73 4.81 -11.15
C SER A 88 8.82 3.78 -11.84
N VAL A 89 7.72 3.41 -11.21
CA VAL A 89 6.77 2.40 -11.68
C VAL A 89 5.46 3.11 -12.05
N ARG A 90 4.77 2.59 -13.06
CA ARG A 90 3.32 2.79 -13.17
C ARG A 90 2.62 1.44 -13.08
N ALA A 91 1.44 1.45 -12.47
CA ALA A 91 0.51 0.34 -12.57
C ALA A 91 0.15 0.14 -14.05
N ASP A 92 0.40 -1.05 -14.56
CA ASP A 92 0.16 -1.42 -15.95
C ASP A 92 -1.35 -1.64 -16.19
N SER A 93 -1.96 -2.43 -15.31
CA SER A 93 -3.41 -2.59 -15.17
C SER A 93 -3.86 -2.02 -13.82
N THR A 94 -4.57 -0.90 -13.86
CA THR A 94 -5.39 -0.42 -12.73
C THR A 94 -6.82 -0.94 -12.92
N GLN A 95 -7.64 -0.95 -11.87
CA GLN A 95 -9.07 -1.30 -12.00
C GLN A 95 -9.83 -0.34 -12.94
N PHE A 96 -9.34 0.89 -13.10
CA PHE A 96 -9.87 1.87 -14.06
C PHE A 96 -9.36 1.65 -15.49
N THR A 97 -8.20 0.98 -15.66
CA THR A 97 -7.67 0.52 -16.95
C THR A 97 -7.92 -0.98 -17.15
N ASN A 98 -9.16 -1.43 -16.88
CA ASN A 98 -9.75 -2.61 -17.52
C ASN A 98 -10.02 -2.32 -19.00
N GLY A 99 -8.96 -2.08 -19.76
CA GLY A 99 -8.93 -2.34 -21.20
C GLY A 99 -8.71 -3.83 -21.46
N SER A 100 -8.68 -4.22 -22.74
CA SER A 100 -8.57 -5.61 -23.23
C SER A 100 -7.32 -6.39 -22.79
N ASP A 101 -6.38 -5.77 -22.07
CA ASP A 101 -5.08 -6.34 -21.68
C ASP A 101 -5.00 -6.74 -20.17
N SER A 102 -6.09 -6.54 -19.42
CA SER A 102 -6.22 -6.94 -18.01
C SER A 102 -6.66 -8.41 -17.92
N ASP A 103 -5.67 -9.33 -17.84
CA ASP A 103 -5.89 -10.78 -17.77
C ASP A 103 -5.67 -11.37 -16.37
N GLY A 104 -5.82 -10.54 -15.33
CA GLY A 104 -5.69 -10.92 -13.92
C GLY A 104 -4.25 -11.09 -13.41
N ARG A 105 -3.24 -11.10 -14.30
CA ARG A 105 -1.82 -11.17 -13.93
C ARG A 105 -1.33 -9.85 -13.36
N ALA A 106 -0.57 -9.92 -12.28
CA ALA A 106 0.14 -8.79 -11.72
C ALA A 106 1.40 -8.50 -12.56
N LYS A 107 1.44 -7.35 -13.22
CA LYS A 107 2.51 -6.92 -14.16
C LYS A 107 3.24 -5.70 -13.61
N ILE A 108 4.54 -5.55 -13.94
CA ILE A 108 5.32 -4.35 -13.64
C ILE A 108 5.51 -3.55 -14.93
N ASN A 109 5.26 -2.23 -14.90
CA ASN A 109 5.60 -1.31 -15.99
C ASN A 109 6.52 -0.19 -15.48
N LEU A 110 7.84 -0.40 -15.56
CA LEU A 110 8.81 0.63 -15.19
C LEU A 110 8.80 1.74 -16.24
N ARG A 111 8.75 2.99 -15.75
CA ARG A 111 8.87 4.23 -16.55
C ARG A 111 7.87 4.35 -17.73
N ASN A 112 6.74 3.65 -17.69
CA ASN A 112 5.71 3.67 -18.75
C ASN A 112 6.24 3.18 -20.13
N LEU A 113 7.21 2.26 -20.15
CA LEU A 113 7.77 1.70 -21.39
C LEU A 113 7.12 0.36 -21.81
N GLY A 114 6.12 -0.09 -21.05
CA GLY A 114 5.38 -1.33 -21.27
C GLY A 114 5.95 -2.48 -20.43
N TRP A 115 5.07 -3.37 -20.01
CA TRP A 115 5.41 -4.52 -19.16
C TRP A 115 6.43 -5.49 -19.79
N GLN A 116 6.39 -5.64 -21.12
CA GLN A 116 7.31 -6.46 -21.94
C GLN A 116 8.79 -5.99 -21.94
N ARG A 117 9.08 -4.81 -21.37
CA ARG A 117 10.43 -4.19 -21.36
C ARG A 117 11.09 -4.20 -19.97
N ASN A 118 10.54 -4.98 -19.05
CA ASN A 118 11.02 -5.14 -17.68
C ASN A 118 11.45 -6.58 -17.46
N LEU A 119 12.62 -6.77 -16.85
CA LEU A 119 13.05 -8.10 -16.43
C LEU A 119 12.70 -8.32 -14.95
N VAL A 120 11.96 -9.38 -14.65
CA VAL A 120 11.74 -9.80 -13.26
C VAL A 120 12.70 -10.92 -12.88
N LEU A 121 13.35 -10.76 -11.73
CA LEU A 121 14.25 -11.74 -11.15
C LEU A 121 13.71 -12.24 -9.79
N LEU A 122 13.97 -13.51 -9.49
CA LEU A 122 13.80 -14.12 -8.17
C LEU A 122 15.19 -14.55 -7.69
N ASP A 123 15.66 -13.98 -6.58
CA ASP A 123 17.02 -14.15 -6.05
C ASP A 123 18.15 -13.96 -7.08
N GLY A 124 17.95 -13.07 -8.05
CA GLY A 124 18.88 -12.82 -9.15
C GLY A 124 18.76 -13.78 -10.34
N GLN A 125 17.92 -14.80 -10.29
CA GLN A 125 17.60 -15.69 -11.41
C GLN A 125 16.39 -15.17 -12.19
N ARG A 126 16.39 -15.30 -13.52
CA ARG A 126 15.28 -14.83 -14.36
C ARG A 126 14.02 -15.68 -14.12
N LEU A 127 12.89 -15.02 -13.84
CA LEU A 127 11.59 -15.69 -13.88
C LEU A 127 11.15 -15.89 -15.34
N LEU A 128 10.52 -17.03 -15.61
CA LEU A 128 10.03 -17.43 -16.94
C LEU A 128 8.52 -17.66 -16.89
N PRO A 129 7.79 -17.41 -18.00
CA PRO A 129 8.26 -16.85 -19.28
C PRO A 129 8.52 -15.33 -19.21
N VAL A 130 9.67 -14.87 -19.74
CA VAL A 130 10.12 -13.46 -19.61
C VAL A 130 9.08 -12.45 -20.11
N GLN A 131 8.41 -12.78 -21.22
CA GLN A 131 7.41 -11.93 -21.88
C GLN A 131 5.97 -12.22 -21.42
N ALA A 132 5.79 -12.82 -20.24
CA ALA A 132 4.48 -13.14 -19.68
C ALA A 132 4.48 -13.37 -18.15
N ILE A 133 5.43 -12.78 -17.42
CA ILE A 133 5.58 -12.96 -15.96
C ILE A 133 4.36 -12.41 -15.21
N ASP A 134 3.83 -13.21 -14.29
CA ASP A 134 2.85 -12.79 -13.28
C ASP A 134 3.55 -12.73 -11.91
N LEU A 135 3.46 -11.61 -11.19
CA LEU A 135 3.99 -11.49 -9.83
C LEU A 135 3.21 -12.30 -8.79
N ASN A 136 1.95 -12.68 -9.07
CA ASN A 136 1.12 -13.43 -8.12
C ASN A 136 1.73 -14.79 -7.72
N ILE A 137 2.70 -15.31 -8.50
CA ILE A 137 3.43 -16.56 -8.20
C ILE A 137 4.54 -16.40 -7.16
N ILE A 138 4.89 -15.16 -6.78
CA ILE A 138 5.98 -14.86 -5.85
C ILE A 138 5.40 -14.70 -4.43
N PRO A 139 5.79 -15.54 -3.45
CA PRO A 139 5.20 -15.51 -2.11
C PRO A 139 5.58 -14.25 -1.34
N SER A 140 4.65 -13.30 -1.22
CA SER A 140 4.90 -12.00 -0.57
C SER A 140 5.35 -12.15 0.89
N ALA A 141 4.81 -13.14 1.61
CA ALA A 141 5.20 -13.44 2.99
C ALA A 141 6.68 -13.86 3.16
N LEU A 142 7.26 -14.49 2.14
CA LEU A 142 8.66 -14.92 2.09
C LEU A 142 9.59 -13.89 1.44
N VAL A 143 9.09 -12.81 0.85
CA VAL A 143 9.95 -11.73 0.32
C VAL A 143 10.62 -10.98 1.48
N LYS A 144 11.95 -10.90 1.41
CA LYS A 144 12.80 -10.15 2.33
C LYS A 144 12.98 -8.70 1.90
N ARG A 145 13.07 -8.47 0.58
CA ARG A 145 13.11 -7.16 -0.06
C ARG A 145 12.86 -7.26 -1.56
N VAL A 146 12.50 -6.13 -2.18
CA VAL A 146 12.45 -5.94 -3.63
C VAL A 146 13.51 -4.90 -4.01
N ASP A 147 14.45 -5.26 -4.88
CA ASP A 147 15.45 -4.35 -5.44
C ASP A 147 15.03 -3.95 -6.87
N VAL A 148 14.65 -2.67 -7.08
CA VAL A 148 14.22 -2.13 -8.38
C VAL A 148 15.32 -1.25 -8.97
N LEU A 149 15.91 -1.70 -10.08
CA LEU A 149 16.95 -1.02 -10.86
C LEU A 149 16.32 -0.37 -12.10
N THR A 150 16.50 0.94 -12.27
CA THR A 150 15.89 1.67 -13.41
C THR A 150 16.92 2.13 -14.44
N GLY A 151 16.72 1.76 -15.71
CA GLY A 151 17.58 2.14 -16.83
C GLY A 151 18.96 1.44 -16.85
N GLY A 152 19.59 1.41 -18.03
CA GLY A 152 20.98 0.91 -18.23
C GLY A 152 21.20 -0.60 -18.02
N ALA A 153 20.20 -1.31 -17.49
CA ALA A 153 20.32 -2.70 -17.06
C ALA A 153 20.55 -3.70 -18.23
N SER A 154 20.18 -3.35 -19.46
CA SER A 154 20.34 -4.24 -20.63
C SER A 154 21.77 -4.69 -20.89
N SER A 155 22.76 -3.88 -20.49
CA SER A 155 24.19 -4.19 -20.60
C SER A 155 24.63 -5.38 -19.72
N THR A 156 23.97 -5.58 -18.58
CA THR A 156 24.31 -6.59 -17.56
C THR A 156 23.32 -7.74 -17.56
N TYR A 157 22.04 -7.44 -17.81
CA TYR A 157 20.93 -8.38 -17.72
C TYR A 157 20.29 -8.75 -19.06
N GLY A 158 20.79 -8.23 -20.19
CA GLY A 158 20.35 -8.58 -21.55
C GLY A 158 19.17 -7.77 -22.08
N SER A 159 18.77 -8.06 -23.32
CA SER A 159 17.83 -7.28 -24.14
C SER A 159 16.45 -7.04 -23.53
N ASP A 160 16.01 -7.87 -22.58
CA ASP A 160 14.69 -7.74 -21.94
C ASP A 160 14.64 -6.60 -20.91
N ALA A 161 15.79 -6.20 -20.35
CA ALA A 161 15.90 -5.24 -19.26
C ALA A 161 16.05 -3.78 -19.75
N ILE A 162 15.22 -3.36 -20.74
CA ILE A 162 15.33 -2.03 -21.38
C ILE A 162 14.92 -0.92 -20.41
N ALA A 163 13.75 -1.07 -19.78
CA ALA A 163 13.21 -0.08 -18.85
C ALA A 163 13.81 -0.26 -17.44
N GLY A 164 14.09 -1.50 -17.04
CA GLY A 164 14.79 -1.84 -15.82
C GLY A 164 14.66 -3.31 -15.41
N VAL A 165 14.99 -3.56 -14.14
CA VAL A 165 14.94 -4.88 -13.49
C VAL A 165 14.23 -4.74 -12.14
N ALA A 166 13.33 -5.66 -11.83
CA ALA A 166 12.78 -5.83 -10.48
C ALA A 166 13.23 -7.19 -9.94
N ASN A 167 14.00 -7.19 -8.85
CA ASN A 167 14.55 -8.39 -8.23
C ASN A 167 13.93 -8.66 -6.86
N PHE A 168 13.14 -9.72 -6.78
CA PHE A 168 12.53 -10.20 -5.55
C PHE A 168 13.50 -11.11 -4.82
N VAL A 169 13.86 -10.77 -3.59
CA VAL A 169 14.82 -11.55 -2.79
C VAL A 169 14.06 -12.26 -1.68
N LEU A 170 14.10 -13.60 -1.68
CA LEU A 170 13.40 -14.43 -0.71
C LEU A 170 14.22 -14.59 0.57
N ASP A 171 13.53 -14.74 1.70
CA ASP A 171 14.18 -15.10 2.97
C ASP A 171 14.42 -16.61 3.05
N LYS A 172 15.56 -17.05 2.50
CA LYS A 172 16.04 -18.46 2.50
C LYS A 172 16.33 -19.03 3.90
N LYS A 173 16.03 -18.27 4.95
CA LYS A 173 16.16 -18.63 6.37
C LYS A 173 14.90 -18.30 7.17
N PHE A 174 13.75 -18.17 6.51
CA PHE A 174 12.48 -17.95 7.19
C PHE A 174 12.22 -19.09 8.20
N GLU A 175 11.90 -18.72 9.44
CA GLU A 175 11.64 -19.65 10.53
C GLU A 175 10.47 -19.15 11.37
N GLY A 176 9.58 -20.07 11.75
CA GLY A 176 8.30 -19.77 12.40
C GLY A 176 7.13 -19.86 11.44
N ILE A 177 6.02 -19.21 11.80
CA ILE A 177 4.77 -19.19 11.06
C ILE A 177 4.32 -17.73 10.92
N GLN A 178 3.91 -17.33 9.71
CA GLN A 178 3.33 -16.03 9.41
C GLN A 178 2.02 -16.25 8.66
N LEU A 179 0.95 -15.60 9.14
CA LEU A 179 -0.34 -15.54 8.47
C LEU A 179 -0.73 -14.07 8.36
N ASN A 180 -0.91 -13.60 7.13
CA ASN A 180 -1.45 -12.29 6.82
C ASN A 180 -2.82 -12.47 6.16
N ALA A 181 -3.77 -11.61 6.48
CA ALA A 181 -5.04 -11.52 5.78
C ALA A 181 -5.48 -10.06 5.65
N SER A 182 -5.98 -9.66 4.48
CA SER A 182 -6.55 -8.34 4.24
C SER A 182 -7.86 -8.45 3.46
N TYR A 183 -8.81 -7.60 3.81
CA TYR A 183 -10.02 -7.37 3.05
C TYR A 183 -10.15 -5.89 2.73
N GLY A 184 -10.47 -5.57 1.48
CA GLY A 184 -10.69 -4.20 1.00
C GLY A 184 -11.87 -4.16 0.03
N PHE A 185 -12.40 -2.96 -0.20
CA PHE A 185 -13.48 -2.70 -1.14
C PHE A 185 -13.41 -1.23 -1.59
N TYR A 186 -14.10 -0.90 -2.67
CA TYR A 186 -14.22 0.46 -3.16
C TYR A 186 -15.57 1.00 -2.74
N GLN A 187 -15.57 2.23 -2.20
CA GLN A 187 -16.77 3.01 -2.01
C GLN A 187 -16.72 4.19 -2.99
N HIS A 188 -17.69 4.24 -3.88
CA HIS A 188 -17.84 5.34 -4.84
C HIS A 188 -19.17 6.06 -4.61
N THR A 189 -19.15 7.38 -4.76
CA THR A 189 -20.35 8.20 -4.74
C THR A 189 -20.53 8.78 -6.15
N ASN A 190 -21.58 8.34 -6.82
CA ASN A 190 -22.02 8.89 -8.11
C ASN A 190 -22.77 10.20 -7.83
N ASP A 191 -22.07 11.33 -7.81
CA ASP A 191 -22.61 12.65 -7.48
C ASP A 191 -22.67 13.66 -8.64
N ASP A 192 -22.33 13.26 -9.87
CA ASP A 192 -22.51 14.13 -11.05
C ASP A 192 -24.00 14.23 -11.40
N GLY A 193 -24.64 15.29 -10.89
CA GLY A 193 -26.05 15.56 -11.14
C GLY A 193 -26.40 15.77 -12.62
N ALA A 194 -25.48 16.29 -13.43
CA ALA A 194 -25.73 16.57 -14.85
C ALA A 194 -25.66 15.30 -15.69
N VAL A 195 -24.62 14.49 -15.50
CA VAL A 195 -24.47 13.18 -16.16
C VAL A 195 -25.59 12.24 -15.75
N ARG A 196 -25.95 12.18 -14.47
CA ARG A 196 -27.06 11.33 -14.00
C ARG A 196 -28.42 11.79 -14.50
N ALA A 197 -28.66 13.09 -14.59
CA ALA A 197 -29.88 13.63 -15.21
C ALA A 197 -29.95 13.34 -16.72
N ALA A 198 -28.82 13.32 -17.42
CA ALA A 198 -28.75 12.89 -18.82
C ALA A 198 -29.04 11.39 -18.95
N ILE A 199 -28.41 10.52 -18.14
CA ILE A 199 -28.64 9.06 -18.18
C ILE A 199 -30.12 8.73 -17.89
N ALA A 200 -30.75 9.43 -16.94
CA ALA A 200 -32.16 9.23 -16.59
C ALA A 200 -33.15 9.48 -17.75
N GLN A 201 -32.73 10.12 -18.85
CA GLN A 201 -33.55 10.30 -20.05
C GLN A 201 -33.62 9.04 -20.93
N PHE A 202 -32.79 8.03 -20.67
CA PHE A 202 -32.69 6.80 -21.48
C PHE A 202 -33.30 5.60 -20.74
N PRO A 203 -34.56 5.22 -21.02
CA PRO A 203 -35.25 4.16 -20.27
C PRO A 203 -34.63 2.76 -20.43
N SER A 204 -33.76 2.56 -21.43
CA SER A 204 -33.00 1.34 -21.65
C SER A 204 -31.73 1.22 -20.78
N ILE A 205 -31.43 2.22 -19.95
CA ILE A 205 -30.18 2.29 -19.17
C ILE A 205 -30.53 2.53 -17.70
N LYS A 206 -30.09 1.62 -16.84
CA LYS A 206 -30.23 1.75 -15.40
C LYS A 206 -29.30 2.85 -14.90
N VAL A 207 -29.86 3.92 -14.35
CA VAL A 207 -29.06 4.97 -13.67
C VAL A 207 -28.29 4.33 -12.50
N PRO A 208 -26.97 4.52 -12.40
CA PRO A 208 -26.18 3.98 -11.29
C PRO A 208 -26.68 4.43 -9.91
N SER A 209 -26.58 3.54 -8.94
CA SER A 209 -26.87 3.83 -7.52
C SER A 209 -26.03 5.01 -7.04
N LYS A 210 -26.60 5.89 -6.18
CA LYS A 210 -25.85 7.07 -5.71
C LYS A 210 -24.59 6.69 -4.92
N ASN A 211 -24.69 5.64 -4.11
CA ASN A 211 -23.56 5.07 -3.38
C ASN A 211 -23.36 3.65 -3.92
N VAL A 212 -22.13 3.31 -4.28
CA VAL A 212 -21.75 1.99 -4.82
C VAL A 212 -20.60 1.46 -3.99
N LEU A 213 -20.78 0.26 -3.45
CA LEU A 213 -19.76 -0.50 -2.74
C LEU A 213 -19.45 -1.75 -3.58
N ASP A 214 -18.27 -1.81 -4.20
CA ASP A 214 -17.88 -2.86 -5.15
C ASP A 214 -16.37 -3.18 -5.09
N GLY A 215 -15.87 -3.99 -6.03
CA GLY A 215 -14.45 -4.33 -6.13
C GLY A 215 -13.87 -5.02 -4.89
N GLY A 216 -14.69 -5.81 -4.19
CA GLY A 216 -14.29 -6.52 -2.98
C GLY A 216 -13.06 -7.40 -3.20
N ARG A 217 -12.01 -7.19 -2.41
CA ARG A 217 -10.72 -7.86 -2.53
C ARG A 217 -10.37 -8.55 -1.22
N THR A 218 -10.04 -9.84 -1.30
CA THR A 218 -9.54 -10.66 -0.20
C THR A 218 -8.17 -11.20 -0.58
N ASP A 219 -7.15 -10.97 0.26
CA ASP A 219 -5.84 -11.59 0.14
C ASP A 219 -5.51 -12.31 1.46
N ILE A 220 -5.00 -13.53 1.37
CA ILE A 220 -4.53 -14.33 2.50
C ILE A 220 -3.18 -14.92 2.10
N ASN A 221 -2.13 -14.64 2.88
CA ASN A 221 -0.79 -15.18 2.67
C ASN A 221 -0.36 -15.96 3.89
N PHE A 222 -0.01 -17.23 3.69
CA PHE A 222 0.52 -18.11 4.71
C PHE A 222 1.96 -18.49 4.36
N ALA A 223 2.85 -18.45 5.35
CA ALA A 223 4.19 -19.01 5.26
C ALA A 223 4.55 -19.74 6.56
N ALA A 224 5.17 -20.91 6.44
CA ALA A 224 5.76 -21.63 7.55
C ALA A 224 7.17 -22.08 7.16
N GLY A 225 8.14 -21.93 8.07
CA GLY A 225 9.52 -22.30 7.84
C GLY A 225 10.18 -22.88 9.07
N LYS A 226 11.15 -23.78 8.84
CA LYS A 226 11.92 -24.43 9.90
C LYS A 226 13.36 -24.64 9.48
N SER A 227 14.30 -24.19 10.31
CA SER A 227 15.71 -24.57 10.16
C SER A 227 15.96 -25.98 10.70
N PHE A 228 16.92 -26.69 10.12
CA PHE A 228 17.30 -28.04 10.51
C PHE A 228 18.81 -28.25 10.44
N ALA A 229 19.28 -29.36 11.03
CA ALA A 229 20.70 -29.69 11.15
C ALA A 229 21.55 -28.54 11.72
N GLY A 230 21.09 -27.90 12.80
CA GLY A 230 21.79 -26.78 13.45
C GLY A 230 21.87 -25.50 12.60
N GLY A 231 20.85 -25.23 11.78
CA GLY A 231 20.82 -24.05 10.91
C GLY A 231 21.59 -24.20 9.59
N ARG A 232 22.09 -25.41 9.26
CA ARG A 232 22.73 -25.71 7.97
C ARG A 232 21.72 -25.89 6.83
N GLY A 233 20.48 -26.22 7.15
CA GLY A 233 19.37 -26.32 6.20
C GLY A 233 18.16 -25.52 6.66
N ASN A 234 17.32 -25.12 5.70
CA ASN A 234 16.03 -24.49 5.93
C ASN A 234 15.02 -25.08 4.94
N ILE A 235 13.81 -25.33 5.40
CA ILE A 235 12.66 -25.66 4.55
C ILE A 235 11.56 -24.66 4.84
N SER A 236 10.95 -24.13 3.79
CA SER A 236 9.82 -23.22 3.86
C SER A 236 8.71 -23.68 2.93
N VAL A 237 7.47 -23.53 3.39
CA VAL A 237 6.25 -23.74 2.62
C VAL A 237 5.42 -22.46 2.67
N PHE A 238 4.68 -22.20 1.61
CA PHE A 238 3.79 -21.04 1.52
C PHE A 238 2.49 -21.43 0.82
N ALA A 239 1.44 -20.65 1.07
CA ALA A 239 0.17 -20.73 0.37
C ALA A 239 -0.44 -19.34 0.31
N ASP A 240 -0.78 -18.90 -0.89
CA ASP A 240 -1.35 -17.58 -1.15
C ASP A 240 -2.72 -17.73 -1.80
N TYR A 241 -3.73 -17.04 -1.28
CA TYR A 241 -5.08 -17.00 -1.80
C TYR A 241 -5.49 -15.55 -2.05
N ARG A 242 -5.93 -15.27 -3.29
CA ARG A 242 -6.45 -13.95 -3.68
C ARG A 242 -7.78 -14.12 -4.38
N LYS A 243 -8.79 -13.37 -3.94
CA LYS A 243 -10.06 -13.17 -4.65
C LYS A 243 -10.27 -11.68 -4.84
N GLN A 244 -10.61 -11.26 -6.05
CA GLN A 244 -10.96 -9.88 -6.34
C GLN A 244 -12.21 -9.86 -7.21
N ASP A 245 -13.28 -9.26 -6.70
CA ASP A 245 -14.51 -9.02 -7.43
C ASP A 245 -14.30 -7.82 -8.39
N PRO A 246 -15.00 -7.76 -9.54
CA PRO A 246 -14.82 -6.70 -10.51
C PRO A 246 -15.35 -5.34 -10.00
N VAL A 247 -14.83 -4.27 -10.60
CA VAL A 247 -15.42 -2.93 -10.56
C VAL A 247 -16.08 -2.70 -11.93
N LEU A 248 -17.39 -2.51 -11.95
CA LEU A 248 -18.16 -2.44 -13.19
C LEU A 248 -18.34 -1.00 -13.68
N TRP A 249 -18.24 -0.83 -14.99
CA TRP A 249 -18.47 0.46 -15.67
C TRP A 249 -19.95 0.86 -15.60
N SER A 250 -20.86 -0.13 -15.60
CA SER A 250 -22.31 0.04 -15.42
C SER A 250 -22.71 0.64 -14.07
N ASP A 251 -21.85 0.58 -13.05
CA ASP A 251 -22.10 1.15 -11.71
C ASP A 251 -21.45 2.54 -11.51
N ARG A 252 -20.93 3.17 -12.56
CA ARG A 252 -20.32 4.51 -12.52
C ARG A 252 -21.10 5.50 -13.38
N ASP A 253 -21.47 6.66 -12.85
CA ASP A 253 -22.24 7.66 -13.60
C ASP A 253 -21.49 8.16 -14.85
N TYR A 254 -20.19 8.45 -14.72
CA TYR A 254 -19.34 8.88 -15.81
C TYR A 254 -19.05 7.81 -16.89
N SER A 255 -19.44 6.53 -16.68
CA SER A 255 -19.10 5.46 -17.63
C SER A 255 -20.17 4.39 -17.91
N ALA A 256 -21.31 4.42 -17.21
CA ALA A 256 -22.48 3.58 -17.50
C ALA A 256 -23.02 3.78 -18.93
N CYS A 257 -22.84 4.98 -19.48
CA CYS A 257 -22.82 5.18 -20.93
C CYS A 257 -21.88 6.31 -21.33
N ARG A 258 -21.43 6.30 -22.58
CA ARG A 258 -20.84 7.46 -23.22
C ARG A 258 -21.96 8.43 -23.60
N VAL A 259 -22.15 9.46 -22.78
CA VAL A 259 -23.01 10.61 -23.10
C VAL A 259 -22.33 11.43 -24.19
N ASN A 260 -23.01 11.65 -25.31
CA ASN A 260 -22.59 12.58 -26.36
C ASN A 260 -23.64 13.70 -26.47
N VAL A 261 -23.18 14.93 -26.70
CA VAL A 261 -24.07 16.06 -27.01
C VAL A 261 -24.36 16.04 -28.51
N THR A 262 -25.64 16.19 -28.85
CA THR A 262 -26.13 16.26 -30.23
C THR A 262 -26.96 17.53 -30.44
N ALA A 263 -27.27 17.88 -31.69
CA ALA A 263 -28.13 19.03 -31.99
C ALA A 263 -29.55 18.93 -31.39
N SER A 264 -29.99 17.72 -31.03
CA SER A 264 -31.34 17.43 -30.51
C SER A 264 -31.36 17.08 -29.02
N GLY A 265 -30.27 17.30 -28.29
CA GLY A 265 -30.11 16.90 -26.89
C GLY A 265 -29.00 15.87 -26.69
N TYR A 266 -29.13 14.99 -25.69
CA TYR A 266 -28.13 13.97 -25.39
C TYR A 266 -28.35 12.69 -26.19
N SER A 267 -27.28 11.93 -26.43
CA SER A 267 -27.34 10.51 -26.80
C SER A 267 -26.41 9.70 -25.89
N CYS A 268 -26.73 8.43 -25.64
CA CYS A 268 -26.11 7.64 -24.58
C CYS A 268 -25.78 6.25 -25.15
N ALA A 269 -24.49 6.00 -25.40
CA ALA A 269 -24.02 4.75 -26.01
C ALA A 269 -23.40 3.85 -24.94
N VAL A 270 -23.97 2.66 -24.73
CA VAL A 270 -23.45 1.66 -23.79
C VAL A 270 -22.37 0.79 -24.43
N ASN A 271 -21.33 0.44 -23.68
CA ASN A 271 -20.34 -0.52 -24.12
C ASN A 271 -20.81 -1.94 -23.79
N ARG A 272 -21.28 -2.70 -24.79
CA ARG A 272 -21.81 -4.06 -24.62
C ARG A 272 -20.77 -5.10 -24.15
N LEU A 273 -19.49 -4.76 -24.10
CA LEU A 273 -18.44 -5.67 -23.63
C LEU A 273 -18.43 -5.86 -22.11
N TYR A 274 -19.12 -5.00 -21.35
CA TYR A 274 -19.05 -4.95 -19.87
C TYR A 274 -20.40 -4.58 -19.23
N SER A 275 -21.50 -5.06 -19.80
CA SER A 275 -22.88 -4.68 -19.41
C SER A 275 -23.68 -5.77 -18.67
N GLU A 276 -23.01 -6.80 -18.17
CA GLU A 276 -23.58 -7.90 -17.37
C GLU A 276 -22.75 -8.10 -16.08
#